data_AF-A0A3C1ZJ60-F1
#
_entry.id   AF-A0A3C1ZJ60-F1
#
_cell.length_a   1.000
_cell.length_b   1.000
_cell.length_c   1.000
_cell.angle_alpha   90.00
_cell.angle_beta   90.00
_cell.angle_gamma   90.00
#
_symmetry.space_group_name_H-M   'P 1'
#
loop_
_entity.id
_entity.type
_entity.pdbx_description
1 polymer ?
#
loop_
_entity_poly.entity_id
_entity_poly.type
_entity_poly.pdbx_seq_one_letter_code
_entity_poly.pdbx_strand_id
1 'polypeptide(L)' 'TKRARPAILEPIMKLEVTVPDDYMGDVIGDLSSRRGIIEGSESRGGLRVIRGTVL' A
#
# COMPACT_ATOMS: atom_id res chain seq x y z
N THR A 1 7.56 16.16 -36.68
CA THR A 1 7.33 16.44 -35.24
C THR A 1 6.52 15.31 -34.61
N LYS A 2 7.17 14.27 -34.09
CA LYS A 2 6.57 13.21 -33.25
C LYS A 2 7.64 12.71 -32.26
N ARG A 3 8.08 13.60 -31.36
CA ARG A 3 9.06 13.26 -30.31
C ARG A 3 8.42 12.95 -28.95
N ALA A 4 7.09 13.12 -28.84
CA ALA A 4 6.39 12.83 -27.60
C ALA A 4 6.05 11.33 -27.53
N ARG A 5 6.35 10.73 -26.37
CA ARG A 5 5.91 9.38 -25.98
C ARG A 5 4.77 9.55 -24.95
N PRO A 6 3.54 9.85 -25.38
CA PRO A 6 2.42 9.97 -24.45
C PRO A 6 2.20 8.64 -23.75
N ALA A 7 2.04 8.68 -22.42
CA ALA A 7 1.69 7.53 -21.59
C ALA A 7 0.50 7.91 -20.71
N ILE A 8 -0.41 6.96 -20.51
CA ILE A 8 -1.48 7.09 -19.52
C ILE A 8 -0.87 6.83 -18.16
N LEU A 9 -1.14 7.72 -17.20
CA LEU A 9 -0.69 7.60 -15.83
C LEU A 9 -1.87 7.15 -14.97
N GLU A 10 -1.67 6.09 -14.19
CA GLU A 10 -2.60 5.71 -13.12
C GLU A 10 -2.13 6.32 -11.78
N PRO A 11 -3.05 6.69 -10.89
CA PRO A 11 -2.70 7.30 -9.61
C PRO A 11 -2.13 6.25 -8.65
N ILE A 12 -0.89 6.47 -8.19
CA ILE A 12 -0.30 5.66 -7.12
C ILE A 12 -0.63 6.32 -5.78
N MET A 13 -1.40 5.63 -4.94
CA MET A 13 -1.86 6.14 -3.65
C MET A 13 -0.95 5.64 -2.53
N LYS A 14 -0.36 6.55 -1.76
CA LYS A 14 0.34 6.20 -0.51
C LYS A 14 -0.67 5.99 0.60
N LEU A 15 -0.49 4.93 1.38
CA LEU A 15 -1.38 4.58 2.48
C LEU A 15 -0.60 4.20 3.74
N GLU A 16 -1.21 4.52 4.88
CA GLU A 16 -0.78 4.08 6.20
C GLU A 16 -2.01 3.49 6.90
N VAL A 17 -1.90 2.25 7.37
CA VAL A 17 -2.99 1.53 8.03
C VAL A 17 -2.53 1.11 9.42
N THR A 18 -3.29 1.49 10.44
CA THR A 18 -3.05 1.05 11.82
C THR A 18 -4.10 0.02 12.22
N VAL A 19 -3.66 -1.19 12.55
CA VAL A 19 -4.52 -2.30 12.98
C VAL A 19 -3.92 -3.01 14.18
N PRO A 20 -4.70 -3.75 15.00
CA PRO A 20 -4.13 -4.67 15.97
C PRO A 20 -3.30 -5.77 15.28
N ASP A 21 -2.28 -6.28 15.98
CA ASP A 21 -1.36 -7.30 15.44
C ASP A 21 -2.11 -8.56 14.94
N ASP A 22 -3.19 -8.95 15.62
CA ASP A 22 -4.01 -10.13 15.27
C ASP A 22 -4.68 -10.01 13.89
N TYR A 23 -4.97 -8.80 13.42
CA TYR A 23 -5.64 -8.53 12.14
C TYR A 23 -4.68 -8.15 11.02
N MET A 24 -3.37 -8.13 11.27
CA MET A 24 -2.38 -7.75 10.26
C MET A 24 -2.49 -8.62 8.99
N GLY A 25 -2.67 -9.93 9.15
CA GLY A 25 -2.71 -10.86 8.01
C GLY A 25 -3.85 -10.56 7.03
N ASP A 26 -5.05 -10.33 7.56
CA ASP A 26 -6.24 -10.03 6.76
C ASP A 26 -6.08 -8.71 6.00
N VAL A 27 -5.51 -7.70 6.66
CA VAL A 27 -5.27 -6.37 6.06
C VAL A 27 -4.23 -6.44 4.96
N ILE A 28 -3.13 -7.18 5.15
CA ILE A 28 -2.13 -7.40 4.10
C ILE A 28 -2.76 -8.14 2.92
N GLY A 29 -3.63 -9.10 3.18
CA GLY A 29 -4.41 -9.81 2.16
C GLY A 29 -5.28 -8.87 1.32
N ASP A 30 -6.06 -8.00 1.96
CA ASP A 30 -6.90 -7.01 1.26
C ASP A 30 -6.05 -6.03 0.44
N LEU A 31 -4.98 -5.48 1.03
CA LEU A 31 -4.06 -4.58 0.34
C LEU A 31 -3.42 -5.24 -0.89
N SER A 32 -2.99 -6.49 -0.77
CA SER A 32 -2.41 -7.25 -1.88
C SER A 32 -3.42 -7.50 -2.99
N SER A 33 -4.69 -7.76 -2.65
CA SER A 33 -5.78 -7.92 -3.63
C SER A 33 -6.05 -6.66 -4.45
N ARG A 34 -5.78 -5.48 -3.86
CA ARG A 34 -5.91 -4.16 -4.49
C ARG A 34 -4.65 -3.71 -5.23
N ARG A 35 -3.71 -4.62 -5.55
CA ARG A 35 -2.41 -4.28 -6.14
C ARG A 35 -1.56 -3.38 -5.24
N GLY A 36 -1.69 -3.54 -3.93
CA GLY A 36 -0.90 -2.85 -2.91
C GLY A 36 0.48 -3.47 -2.74
N ILE A 37 1.48 -2.61 -2.61
CA ILE A 37 2.87 -2.94 -2.29
C ILE A 37 3.15 -2.43 -0.87
N ILE A 38 3.51 -3.35 0.02
CA ILE A 38 3.89 -3.02 1.40
C ILE A 38 5.35 -2.56 1.40
N GLU A 39 5.59 -1.33 1.87
CA GLU A 39 6.93 -0.74 1.99
C GLU A 39 7.56 -1.03 3.36
N GLY A 40 6.72 -1.19 4.40
CA GLY A 40 7.19 -1.53 5.73
C GLY A 40 6.06 -1.60 6.76
N SER A 41 6.40 -2.10 7.94
CA SER A 41 5.48 -2.12 9.09
C SER A 41 6.22 -1.85 10.39
N GLU A 42 5.62 -1.04 11.26
CA GLU A 42 6.13 -0.70 12.60
C GLU A 42 5.16 -1.20 13.67
N SER A 43 5.68 -1.72 14.79
CA SER A 43 4.85 -2.13 15.93
C SER A 43 4.84 -1.04 16.99
N ARG A 44 3.65 -0.68 17.47
CA ARG A 44 3.43 0.35 18.49
C ARG A 44 2.45 -0.17 19.54
N GLY A 45 2.98 -0.87 20.53
CA GLY A 45 2.23 -1.26 21.75
C GLY A 45 0.99 -2.12 21.49
N GLY A 46 1.13 -3.19 20.70
CA GLY A 46 0.02 -4.10 20.34
C GLY A 46 -0.73 -3.72 19.07
N LEU A 47 -0.41 -2.56 18.49
CA LEU A 47 -0.86 -2.15 17.16
C LEU A 47 0.29 -2.27 16.15
N ARG A 48 -0.06 -2.57 14.90
CA ARG A 48 0.81 -2.52 13.74
C ARG A 48 0.41 -1.39 12.83
N VAL A 49 1.39 -0.57 12.48
CA VAL A 49 1.28 0.46 11.45
C VAL A 49 1.93 -0.10 10.19
N ILE A 50 1.15 -0.23 9.12
CA ILE A 50 1.59 -0.75 7.83
C ILE A 50 1.63 0.42 6.84
N ARG A 51 2.74 0.59 6.13
CA ARG A 51 2.93 1.62 5.10
C ARG A 51 3.12 0.97 3.74
N GLY A 52 2.55 1.58 2.72
CA GLY A 52 2.65 1.07 1.37
C GLY A 52 2.08 2.00 0.29
N THR A 53 2.06 1.49 -0.92
CA THR A 53 1.46 2.13 -2.10
C THR A 53 0.45 1.21 -2.76
N VAL A 54 -0.62 1.76 -3.33
CA VAL A 54 -1.63 1.02 -4.10
C VAL A 54 -1.74 1.61 -5.50
N LEU A 55 -1.84 0.71 -6.49
CA LEU A 55 -1.98 0.99 -7.92
C LEU A 55 -3.43 0.86 -8.40
#